data_AF-A0A0G1PQB6-F1
#
_entry.id   AF-A0A0G1PQB6-F1
#
_cell.length_a   1.000
_cell.length_b   1.000
_cell.length_c   1.000
_cell.angle_alpha   90.00
_cell.angle_beta   90.00
_cell.angle_gamma   90.00
#
_symmetry.space_group_name_H-M   'P 1'
#
loop_
_entity.id
_entity.type
_entity.pdbx_description
1 polymer ?
#
loop_
_entity_poly.entity_id
_entity_poly.type
_entity_poly.pdbx_seq_one_letter_code
_entity_poly.pdbx_strand_id
1 'polypeptide(L)'
;MDHYCHNGGHFHGGVNGHVWFLKVVPGRLSENTGLENPEGIFDQPSWAEIFELVDSEQANVFFVEESRTEGELSEKERIALNKIRKFLVGVSGSWQQKTKEVLEKYSKSRRGISEKVLKLFLEKKWDMPVFKIYPPNFCSKMLGNFQTPSKDFLVVFELPKPLSVFWFKDFSESKDVGKAVASTEWGWIYRSLISVVWGAVDYDAREAGLFFRRLNDNGYHKPGEFYYVFAVNEYEQ
;
A
#
# COMPACT_ATOMS: atom_id res chain seq x y z
N MET A 1 -32.77 -10.25 17.99
CA MET A 1 -32.20 -9.12 18.76
C MET A 1 -31.23 -8.45 17.83
N ASP A 2 -31.75 -7.57 16.98
CA ASP A 2 -31.00 -6.88 15.93
C ASP A 2 -30.90 -5.41 16.34
N HIS A 3 -29.70 -4.94 16.69
CA HIS A 3 -29.45 -3.53 16.93
C HIS A 3 -29.09 -2.86 15.61
N TYR A 4 -30.10 -2.23 15.00
CA TYR A 4 -29.93 -1.27 13.92
C TYR A 4 -29.33 0.04 14.47
N CYS A 5 -28.17 0.44 13.96
CA CYS A 5 -27.63 1.77 14.20
C CYS A 5 -28.45 2.82 13.43
N HIS A 6 -29.14 3.69 14.16
CA HIS A 6 -29.84 4.85 13.61
C HIS A 6 -28.91 6.02 13.31
N ASN A 7 -29.21 6.71 12.20
CA ASN A 7 -28.59 7.95 11.77
C ASN A 7 -29.07 9.15 12.60
N GLY A 8 -28.20 10.14 12.79
CA GLY A 8 -28.58 11.50 13.14
C GLY A 8 -27.36 12.42 13.21
N GLY A 9 -27.30 13.44 12.34
CA GLY A 9 -26.26 14.46 12.40
C GLY A 9 -26.18 15.35 11.16
N HIS A 10 -26.98 16.41 11.14
CA HIS A 10 -26.84 17.54 10.23
C HIS A 10 -25.50 18.26 10.45
N PHE A 11 -24.81 18.63 9.37
CA PHE A 11 -23.74 19.63 9.40
C PHE A 11 -24.11 20.84 8.54
N HIS A 12 -24.18 22.00 9.20
CA HIS A 12 -24.16 23.33 8.57
C HIS A 12 -22.72 23.86 8.55
N GLY A 13 -22.47 24.74 7.59
CA GLY A 13 -21.14 25.12 7.08
C GLY A 13 -20.26 25.94 8.01
N GLY A 14 -18.99 26.02 7.63
CA GLY A 14 -17.97 26.83 8.30
C GLY A 14 -16.60 26.61 7.66
N VAL A 15 -16.39 27.25 6.50
CA VAL A 15 -15.23 27.13 5.62
C VAL A 15 -14.02 27.85 6.21
N ASN A 16 -12.85 27.20 6.25
CA ASN A 16 -11.55 27.85 6.02
C ASN A 16 -10.47 26.78 5.80
N GLY A 17 -10.22 26.48 4.52
CA GLY A 17 -9.10 25.68 4.07
C GLY A 17 -8.92 25.93 2.59
N HIS A 18 -7.87 26.66 2.23
CA HIS A 18 -7.52 26.94 0.84
C HIS A 18 -7.32 25.63 0.07
N VAL A 19 -8.27 25.29 -0.80
CA VAL A 19 -8.14 24.21 -1.78
C VAL A 19 -7.58 24.81 -3.06
N TRP A 20 -6.34 24.46 -3.39
CA TRP A 20 -5.78 24.73 -4.71
C TRP A 20 -6.43 23.78 -5.73
N PHE A 21 -7.43 24.26 -6.46
CA PHE A 21 -7.91 23.59 -7.66
C PHE A 21 -6.92 23.83 -8.80
N LEU A 22 -6.10 22.83 -9.14
CA LEU A 22 -5.37 22.81 -10.40
C LEU A 22 -6.37 22.54 -11.53
N LYS A 23 -6.88 23.62 -12.10
CA LYS A 23 -7.68 23.67 -13.32
C LYS A 23 -6.75 23.31 -14.49
N VAL A 24 -6.83 22.08 -14.98
CA VAL A 24 -6.12 21.70 -16.22
C VAL A 24 -6.85 22.38 -17.39
N VAL A 25 -6.27 23.48 -17.88
CA VAL A 25 -6.67 24.12 -19.13
C VAL A 25 -5.98 23.37 -20.27
N PRO A 26 -6.70 22.82 -21.26
CA PRO A 26 -6.06 22.21 -22.43
C PRO A 26 -5.66 23.34 -23.39
N GLY A 27 -4.35 23.56 -23.55
CA GLY A 27 -3.87 24.65 -24.40
C GLY A 27 -2.42 24.49 -24.87
N ARG A 28 -2.30 24.10 -26.14
CA ARG A 28 -1.25 24.44 -27.14
C ARG A 28 0.22 24.39 -26.72
N LEU A 29 0.90 23.41 -27.34
CA LEU A 29 2.26 23.56 -27.85
C LEU A 29 2.39 24.86 -28.68
N SER A 30 3.23 25.80 -28.24
CA SER A 30 4.21 26.52 -29.09
C SER A 30 4.95 27.64 -28.34
N GLU A 31 6.26 27.68 -28.58
CA GLU A 31 7.16 28.86 -28.65
C GLU A 31 7.81 29.45 -27.38
N ASN A 32 9.11 29.14 -27.28
CA ASN A 32 10.24 30.00 -26.92
C ASN A 32 10.15 30.89 -25.66
N THR A 33 10.76 30.40 -24.58
CA THR A 33 11.63 31.22 -23.70
C THR A 33 12.74 30.38 -23.08
N GLY A 34 14.00 30.68 -23.42
CA GLY A 34 15.14 30.58 -22.50
C GLY A 34 15.77 29.20 -22.27
N LEU A 35 16.40 28.64 -23.30
CA LEU A 35 17.48 27.66 -23.13
C LEU A 35 18.76 28.39 -22.67
N GLU A 36 19.03 28.35 -21.36
CA GLU A 36 20.37 28.60 -20.81
C GLU A 36 20.77 27.46 -19.85
N ASN A 37 20.57 26.20 -20.26
CA ASN A 37 21.51 25.10 -20.02
C ASN A 37 21.05 23.81 -20.74
N PRO A 38 21.58 23.47 -21.93
CA PRO A 38 21.17 22.26 -22.66
C PRO A 38 21.78 20.96 -22.10
N GLU A 39 22.68 21.02 -21.11
CA GLU A 39 23.34 19.82 -20.55
C GLU A 39 22.65 19.24 -19.30
N GLY A 40 21.60 19.87 -18.77
CA GLY A 40 20.95 19.46 -17.51
C GLY A 40 19.67 18.63 -17.62
N ILE A 41 19.31 18.11 -18.80
CA ILE A 41 17.97 17.56 -19.09
C ILE A 41 17.93 16.02 -19.24
N PHE A 42 19.05 15.30 -19.24
CA PHE A 42 19.07 13.87 -19.65
C PHE A 42 19.86 12.88 -18.79
N ASP A 43 20.10 13.14 -17.50
CA ASP A 43 20.67 12.09 -16.65
C ASP A 43 19.58 11.11 -16.20
N GLN A 44 19.54 9.95 -16.87
CA GLN A 44 18.78 8.81 -16.35
C GLN A 44 19.48 8.34 -15.06
N PRO A 45 18.75 8.16 -13.96
CA PRO A 45 19.36 7.75 -12.71
C PRO A 45 19.96 6.35 -12.86
N SER A 46 21.18 6.19 -12.39
CA SER A 46 21.83 4.90 -12.25
C SER A 46 21.07 4.00 -11.28
N TRP A 47 21.28 2.70 -11.41
CA TRP A 47 20.75 1.72 -10.46
C TRP A 47 21.25 1.94 -9.02
N ALA A 48 22.45 2.50 -8.86
CA ALA A 48 22.98 2.86 -7.54
C ALA A 48 22.10 3.92 -6.87
N GLU A 49 21.79 5.02 -7.58
CA GLU A 49 20.90 6.07 -7.07
C GLU A 49 19.49 5.55 -6.78
N ILE A 50 18.99 4.63 -7.60
CA ILE A 50 17.69 3.96 -7.37
C ILE A 50 17.74 3.15 -6.06
N PHE A 51 18.81 2.41 -5.77
CA PHE A 51 18.90 1.63 -4.53
C PHE A 51 19.02 2.51 -3.28
N GLU A 52 19.73 3.64 -3.35
CA GLU A 52 19.76 4.60 -2.24
C GLU A 52 18.36 5.14 -1.90
N LEU A 53 17.49 5.34 -2.90
CA LEU A 53 16.12 5.78 -2.67
C LEU A 53 15.26 4.73 -1.95
N VAL A 54 15.57 3.43 -2.11
CA VAL A 54 14.88 2.34 -1.42
C VAL A 54 15.30 2.26 0.05
N ASP A 55 16.49 2.71 0.42
CA ASP A 55 17.06 2.59 1.77
C ASP A 55 16.39 3.47 2.85
N SER A 56 15.34 4.21 2.52
CA SER A 56 14.62 4.96 3.57
C SER A 56 13.87 4.01 4.52
N GLU A 57 14.37 3.84 5.73
CA GLU A 57 13.80 2.96 6.78
C GLU A 57 12.48 3.51 7.37
N GLN A 58 11.42 3.65 6.56
CA GLN A 58 10.11 4.06 7.07
C GLN A 58 9.03 3.03 6.73
N ALA A 59 8.58 2.32 7.75
CA ALA A 59 7.40 1.46 7.68
C ALA A 59 6.13 2.31 7.77
N ASN A 60 5.19 2.11 6.86
CA ASN A 60 3.90 2.82 6.85
C ASN A 60 2.86 2.03 7.64
N VAL A 61 3.02 1.98 8.97
CA VAL A 61 2.11 1.28 9.89
C VAL A 61 1.38 2.32 10.75
N PHE A 62 0.06 2.43 10.58
CA PHE A 62 -0.76 3.45 11.23
C PHE A 62 -1.86 2.81 12.08
N PHE A 63 -2.14 3.39 13.23
CA PHE A 63 -3.37 3.11 13.97
C PHE A 63 -4.43 4.15 13.59
N VAL A 64 -5.66 3.71 13.36
CA VAL A 64 -6.75 4.56 12.87
C VAL A 64 -7.74 4.84 14.00
N GLU A 65 -7.71 6.07 14.49
CA GLU A 65 -8.51 6.55 15.63
C GLU A 65 -9.91 7.05 15.22
N GLU A 66 -10.62 6.30 14.38
CA GLU A 66 -11.96 6.72 13.91
C GLU A 66 -13.08 6.40 14.90
N SER A 67 -13.01 5.26 15.58
CA SER A 67 -14.05 4.83 16.54
C SER A 67 -13.58 4.79 17.99
N ARG A 68 -12.28 4.58 18.21
CA ARG A 68 -11.60 4.57 19.51
C ARG A 68 -10.16 5.06 19.33
N THR A 69 -9.69 5.84 20.28
CA THR A 69 -8.30 6.28 20.41
C THR A 69 -7.45 5.21 21.08
N GLU A 70 -6.13 5.31 20.98
CA GLU A 70 -5.22 4.38 21.67
C GLU A 70 -5.35 4.44 23.20
N GLY A 71 -5.67 5.60 23.75
CA GLY A 71 -5.85 5.80 25.19
C GLY A 71 -7.06 5.06 25.76
N GLU A 72 -8.06 4.79 24.92
CA GLU A 72 -9.30 4.09 25.30
C GLU A 72 -9.16 2.56 25.20
N LEU A 73 -8.02 2.05 24.72
CA LEU A 73 -7.73 0.62 24.69
C LEU A 73 -7.48 0.09 26.10
N SER A 74 -8.01 -1.09 26.39
CA SER A 74 -7.63 -1.84 27.58
C SER A 74 -6.16 -2.24 27.54
N GLU A 75 -5.59 -2.62 28.67
CA GLU A 75 -4.19 -3.02 28.73
C GLU A 75 -3.87 -4.20 27.81
N LYS A 76 -4.76 -5.20 27.77
CA LYS A 76 -4.63 -6.34 26.85
C LYS A 76 -4.65 -5.90 25.38
N GLU A 77 -5.55 -4.99 25.02
CA GLU A 77 -5.64 -4.45 23.66
C GLU A 77 -4.38 -3.64 23.29
N ARG A 78 -3.82 -2.85 24.21
CA ARG A 78 -2.56 -2.12 23.97
C ARG A 78 -1.37 -3.04 23.75
N ILE A 79 -1.26 -4.10 24.55
CA ILE A 79 -0.22 -5.13 24.37
C ILE A 79 -0.35 -5.78 23.00
N ALA A 80 -1.56 -6.18 22.62
CA ALA A 80 -1.83 -6.76 21.30
C ALA A 80 -1.51 -5.78 20.16
N LEU A 81 -1.94 -4.51 20.26
CA LEU A 81 -1.64 -3.47 19.29
C LEU A 81 -0.13 -3.30 19.08
N ASN A 82 0.64 -3.27 20.17
CA ASN A 82 2.09 -3.14 20.09
C ASN A 82 2.76 -4.36 19.45
N LYS A 83 2.27 -5.57 19.72
CA LYS A 83 2.72 -6.80 19.02
C LYS A 83 2.43 -6.72 17.53
N ILE A 84 1.20 -6.35 17.16
CA ILE A 84 0.79 -6.20 15.76
C ILE A 84 1.67 -5.17 15.04
N ARG A 85 1.90 -4.00 15.65
CA ARG A 85 2.79 -2.96 15.09
C ARG A 85 4.20 -3.48 14.86
N LYS A 86 4.81 -4.07 15.89
CA LYS A 86 6.17 -4.61 15.80
C LYS A 86 6.28 -5.66 14.70
N PHE A 87 5.29 -6.53 14.59
CA PHE A 87 5.20 -7.53 13.54
C PHE A 87 5.13 -6.88 12.15
N LEU A 88 4.20 -5.93 11.93
CA LEU A 88 4.00 -5.26 10.63
C LEU A 88 5.19 -4.37 10.22
N VAL A 89 5.92 -3.81 11.18
CA VAL A 89 7.22 -3.14 10.91
C VAL A 89 8.22 -4.15 10.35
N GLY A 90 8.30 -5.34 10.94
CA GLY A 90 9.11 -6.45 10.42
C GLY A 90 8.72 -6.85 9.00
N VAL A 91 7.41 -7.03 8.74
CA VAL A 91 6.90 -7.33 7.39
C VAL A 91 7.27 -6.23 6.39
N SER A 92 7.17 -4.97 6.79
CA SER A 92 7.57 -3.83 5.96
C SER A 92 9.06 -3.86 5.62
N GLY A 93 9.92 -4.20 6.58
CA GLY A 93 11.36 -4.38 6.35
C GLY A 93 11.66 -5.52 5.38
N SER A 94 11.02 -6.68 5.56
CA SER A 94 11.16 -7.80 4.60
C SER A 94 10.65 -7.45 3.22
N TRP A 95 9.58 -6.65 3.11
CA TRP A 95 9.07 -6.16 1.83
C TRP A 95 10.07 -5.25 1.13
N GLN A 96 10.67 -4.31 1.87
CA GLN A 96 11.69 -3.40 1.35
C GLN A 96 12.91 -4.19 0.85
N GLN A 97 13.40 -5.13 1.66
CA GLN A 97 14.50 -6.01 1.26
C GLN A 97 14.16 -6.79 0.00
N LYS A 98 12.93 -7.34 -0.07
CA LYS A 98 12.48 -8.06 -1.27
C LYS A 98 12.38 -7.16 -2.48
N THR A 99 11.97 -5.91 -2.29
CA THR A 99 11.91 -4.90 -3.36
C THR A 99 13.29 -4.65 -3.93
N LYS A 100 14.33 -4.49 -3.09
CA LYS A 100 15.72 -4.39 -3.56
C LYS A 100 16.14 -5.61 -4.38
N GLU A 101 15.91 -6.81 -3.86
CA GLU A 101 16.26 -8.05 -4.59
C GLU A 101 15.57 -8.15 -5.96
N VAL A 102 14.28 -7.77 -6.01
CA VAL A 102 13.49 -7.78 -7.25
C VAL A 102 14.04 -6.75 -8.23
N LEU A 103 14.34 -5.53 -7.77
CA LEU A 103 14.93 -4.46 -8.59
C LEU A 103 16.36 -4.78 -9.03
N GLU A 104 17.18 -5.44 -8.22
CA GLU A 104 18.51 -5.93 -8.60
C GLU A 104 18.47 -7.03 -9.65
N LYS A 105 17.51 -7.95 -9.54
CA LYS A 105 17.27 -8.95 -10.60
C LYS A 105 16.81 -8.27 -11.88
N TYR A 106 15.99 -7.23 -11.73
CA TYR A 106 15.49 -6.42 -12.82
C TYR A 106 16.59 -5.66 -13.55
N SER A 107 17.52 -5.03 -12.83
CA SER A 107 18.63 -4.26 -13.41
C SER A 107 19.54 -5.11 -14.29
N LYS A 108 19.60 -6.41 -14.03
CA LYS A 108 20.40 -7.40 -14.75
C LYS A 108 19.66 -8.02 -15.94
N SER A 109 18.36 -7.77 -16.13
CA SER A 109 17.54 -8.33 -17.22
C SER A 109 17.42 -7.36 -18.41
N ARG A 110 17.18 -7.88 -19.63
CA ARG A 110 17.03 -7.06 -20.86
C ARG A 110 15.63 -6.40 -20.96
N ARG A 111 15.36 -5.45 -20.05
CA ARG A 111 14.38 -4.31 -20.01
C ARG A 111 12.87 -4.51 -20.28
N GLY A 112 12.07 -3.86 -19.42
CA GLY A 112 10.61 -3.62 -19.53
C GLY A 112 9.97 -2.50 -18.64
N ILE A 113 10.75 -1.73 -17.84
CA ILE A 113 10.32 -0.57 -17.05
C ILE A 113 11.43 0.47 -17.16
N SER A 114 11.10 1.68 -17.62
CA SER A 114 12.09 2.74 -17.74
C SER A 114 12.58 3.20 -16.37
N GLU A 115 13.87 3.53 -16.25
CA GLU A 115 14.49 4.10 -15.04
C GLU A 115 13.71 5.31 -14.51
N LYS A 116 13.13 6.14 -15.40
CA LYS A 116 12.25 7.26 -15.05
C LYS A 116 11.00 6.84 -14.25
N VAL A 117 10.35 5.75 -14.66
CA VAL A 117 9.16 5.22 -13.98
C VAL A 117 9.55 4.63 -12.62
N LEU A 118 10.69 3.93 -12.55
CA LEU A 118 11.21 3.42 -11.28
C LEU A 118 11.58 4.55 -10.32
N LYS A 119 12.23 5.60 -10.80
CA LYS A 119 12.53 6.78 -10.00
C LYS A 119 11.26 7.40 -9.44
N LEU A 120 10.25 7.64 -10.27
CA LEU A 120 8.97 8.20 -9.82
C LEU A 120 8.28 7.29 -8.79
N PHE A 121 8.32 5.97 -9.00
CA PHE A 121 7.81 4.98 -8.07
C PHE A 121 8.49 5.10 -6.70
N LEU A 122 9.81 5.20 -6.65
CA LEU A 122 10.58 5.31 -5.40
C LEU A 122 10.51 6.70 -4.74
N GLU A 123 10.56 7.77 -5.53
CA GLU A 123 10.40 9.16 -5.04
C GLU A 123 9.04 9.36 -4.35
N LYS A 124 8.00 8.69 -4.84
CA LYS A 124 6.65 8.74 -4.26
C LYS A 124 6.45 7.73 -3.13
N LYS A 125 7.50 7.00 -2.72
CA LYS A 125 7.45 5.92 -1.73
C LYS A 125 6.37 4.88 -2.06
N TRP A 126 6.16 4.66 -3.36
CA TRP A 126 5.25 3.64 -3.85
C TRP A 126 5.92 2.27 -3.91
N ASP A 127 7.10 2.10 -3.35
CA ASP A 127 7.68 0.81 -3.03
C ASP A 127 7.15 0.22 -1.73
N MET A 128 6.67 1.05 -0.80
CA MET A 128 6.30 0.59 0.55
C MET A 128 4.81 0.29 0.69
N PRO A 129 4.44 -0.86 1.29
CA PRO A 129 3.05 -1.18 1.58
C PRO A 129 2.55 -0.26 2.70
N VAL A 130 1.23 -0.07 2.77
CA VAL A 130 0.58 0.63 3.88
C VAL A 130 -0.22 -0.37 4.70
N PHE A 131 -0.03 -0.30 6.02
CA PHE A 131 -0.81 -1.05 6.99
C PHE A 131 -1.60 -0.09 7.87
N LYS A 132 -2.92 -0.29 7.93
CA LYS A 132 -3.82 0.45 8.83
C LYS A 132 -4.40 -0.52 9.84
N ILE A 133 -4.27 -0.21 11.12
CA ILE A 133 -4.76 -1.00 12.24
C ILE A 133 -5.97 -0.27 12.83
N TYR A 134 -7.11 -0.94 12.88
CA TYR A 134 -8.33 -0.41 13.49
C TYR A 134 -8.62 -1.15 14.80
N PRO A 135 -9.20 -0.45 15.79
CA PRO A 135 -9.51 -1.03 17.09
C PRO A 135 -10.56 -2.16 16.99
N PRO A 136 -10.65 -3.01 18.04
CA PRO A 136 -11.74 -3.96 18.16
C PRO A 136 -13.12 -3.29 18.13
N ASN A 137 -14.11 -4.01 17.60
CA ASN A 137 -15.46 -3.52 17.32
C ASN A 137 -15.56 -2.44 16.23
N PHE A 138 -14.48 -2.13 15.53
CA PHE A 138 -14.55 -1.23 14.39
C PHE A 138 -15.45 -1.82 13.29
N CYS A 139 -16.50 -1.10 12.92
CA CYS A 139 -17.41 -1.45 11.84
C CYS A 139 -17.47 -0.25 10.88
N SER A 140 -16.75 -0.34 9.76
CA SER A 140 -16.78 0.72 8.75
C SER A 140 -17.60 0.32 7.54
N LYS A 141 -18.56 1.18 7.20
CA LYS A 141 -19.30 1.09 5.93
C LYS A 141 -18.36 1.17 4.72
N MET A 142 -17.18 1.80 4.84
CA MET A 142 -16.21 1.95 3.75
C MET A 142 -15.49 0.63 3.42
N LEU A 143 -15.22 -0.20 4.44
CA LEU A 143 -14.65 -1.52 4.24
C LEU A 143 -15.72 -2.56 3.82
N GLY A 144 -16.98 -2.17 3.66
CA GLY A 144 -18.08 -3.08 3.36
C GLY A 144 -18.57 -3.86 4.60
N ASN A 145 -19.32 -4.94 4.41
CA ASN A 145 -19.85 -5.77 5.50
C ASN A 145 -18.79 -6.66 6.19
N PHE A 146 -17.50 -6.31 6.14
CA PHE A 146 -16.48 -7.03 6.90
C PHE A 146 -16.65 -6.74 8.38
N GLN A 147 -17.47 -7.55 9.04
CA GLN A 147 -17.59 -7.52 10.49
C GLN A 147 -16.37 -8.24 11.08
N THR A 148 -15.62 -7.53 11.91
CA THR A 148 -14.67 -8.18 12.80
C THR A 148 -15.43 -8.82 13.96
N PRO A 149 -14.99 -9.98 14.45
CA PRO A 149 -15.38 -10.40 15.79
C PRO A 149 -15.07 -9.28 16.77
N SER A 150 -15.97 -9.05 17.74
CA SER A 150 -15.93 -7.93 18.69
C SER A 150 -14.58 -7.69 19.40
N LYS A 151 -13.71 -8.69 19.47
CA LYS A 151 -12.44 -8.65 20.20
C LYS A 151 -11.20 -8.55 19.29
N ASP A 152 -11.36 -8.67 17.98
CA ASP A 152 -10.24 -8.70 17.04
C ASP A 152 -9.91 -7.30 16.55
N PHE A 153 -8.62 -6.99 16.41
CA PHE A 153 -8.18 -5.85 15.63
C PHE A 153 -8.44 -6.10 14.15
N LEU A 154 -8.66 -5.03 13.38
CA LEU A 154 -8.66 -5.11 11.93
C LEU A 154 -7.35 -4.58 11.38
N VAL A 155 -6.67 -5.35 10.55
CA VAL A 155 -5.51 -4.88 9.79
C VAL A 155 -5.88 -4.82 8.33
N VAL A 156 -5.83 -3.61 7.77
CA VAL A 156 -5.97 -3.36 6.35
C VAL A 156 -4.58 -3.21 5.74
N PHE A 157 -4.28 -4.05 4.76
CA PHE A 157 -3.09 -3.97 3.94
C PHE A 157 -3.46 -3.35 2.59
N GLU A 158 -2.72 -2.32 2.21
CA GLU A 158 -2.80 -1.69 0.90
C GLU A 158 -1.50 -1.92 0.14
N LEU A 159 -1.66 -2.40 -1.10
CA LEU A 159 -0.57 -2.44 -2.04
C LEU A 159 -0.12 -1.02 -2.39
N PRO A 160 1.18 -0.82 -2.63
CA PRO A 160 1.64 0.42 -3.20
C PRO A 160 0.98 0.73 -4.56
N LYS A 161 0.77 2.01 -4.85
CA LYS A 161 -0.18 2.45 -5.89
C LYS A 161 0.02 1.84 -7.29
N PRO A 162 1.24 1.72 -7.84
CA PRO A 162 1.39 1.10 -9.16
C PRO A 162 1.10 -0.40 -9.14
N LEU A 163 1.41 -1.08 -8.02
CA LEU A 163 1.06 -2.48 -7.85
C LEU A 163 -0.46 -2.64 -7.69
N SER A 164 -1.11 -1.80 -6.88
CA SER A 164 -2.57 -1.90 -6.69
C SER A 164 -3.38 -1.65 -7.96
N VAL A 165 -2.86 -0.83 -8.90
CA VAL A 165 -3.55 -0.51 -10.16
C VAL A 165 -3.13 -1.42 -11.31
N PHE A 166 -1.88 -1.90 -11.35
CA PHE A 166 -1.33 -2.59 -12.52
C PHE A 166 -0.86 -4.02 -12.27
N TRP A 167 -1.12 -4.62 -11.09
CA TRP A 167 -0.72 -5.99 -10.76
C TRP A 167 -1.15 -7.05 -11.79
N PHE A 168 -2.22 -6.82 -12.55
CA PHE A 168 -2.72 -7.76 -13.56
C PHE A 168 -1.91 -7.71 -14.87
N LYS A 169 -1.04 -6.73 -15.04
CA LYS A 169 -0.21 -6.58 -16.24
C LYS A 169 1.04 -7.44 -16.10
N ASP A 170 1.12 -8.47 -16.92
CA ASP A 170 2.28 -9.37 -16.99
C ASP A 170 2.66 -9.63 -18.45
N PHE A 171 3.97 -9.74 -18.71
CA PHE A 171 4.50 -9.99 -20.04
C PHE A 171 4.34 -11.45 -20.48
N SER A 172 4.08 -12.37 -19.53
CA SER A 172 4.15 -13.81 -19.79
C SER A 172 3.06 -14.39 -20.71
N GLU A 173 1.97 -13.67 -21.00
CA GLU A 173 0.82 -14.25 -21.75
C GLU A 173 0.17 -13.36 -22.83
N SER A 174 0.68 -12.17 -23.16
CA SER A 174 0.04 -11.37 -24.22
C SER A 174 0.35 -11.93 -25.62
N LYS A 175 -0.49 -12.87 -26.09
CA LYS A 175 -0.57 -13.32 -27.50
C LYS A 175 -1.19 -12.27 -28.43
N ASP A 176 -1.60 -11.12 -27.92
CA ASP A 176 -2.16 -10.04 -28.73
C ASP A 176 -1.07 -9.18 -29.36
N VAL A 177 -0.55 -9.69 -30.47
CA VAL A 177 0.19 -8.95 -31.48
C VAL A 177 -0.72 -7.85 -32.03
N GLY A 178 -0.51 -6.58 -31.66
CA GLY A 178 -1.07 -5.48 -32.45
C GLY A 178 -1.45 -4.19 -31.75
N LYS A 179 -1.43 -4.11 -30.41
CA LYS A 179 -1.58 -2.81 -29.72
C LYS A 179 -0.43 -2.58 -28.76
N ALA A 180 0.43 -1.63 -29.11
CA ALA A 180 1.46 -1.06 -28.25
C ALA A 180 0.81 -0.27 -27.09
N VAL A 181 0.07 -0.96 -26.22
CA VAL A 181 -0.17 -0.48 -24.87
C VAL A 181 1.11 -0.82 -24.14
N ALA A 182 1.83 0.19 -23.63
CA ALA A 182 3.02 0.00 -22.81
C ALA A 182 2.78 -1.10 -21.76
N SER A 183 3.27 -2.30 -22.04
CA SER A 183 3.14 -3.49 -21.21
C SER A 183 4.16 -3.37 -20.10
N THR A 184 3.68 -3.32 -18.86
CA THR A 184 4.50 -3.08 -17.65
C THR A 184 4.53 -4.35 -16.82
N GLU A 185 5.71 -4.78 -16.34
CA GLU A 185 5.92 -6.02 -15.56
C GLU A 185 5.43 -5.97 -14.10
N TRP A 186 4.44 -5.12 -13.81
CA TRP A 186 3.93 -4.92 -12.46
C TRP A 186 3.37 -6.21 -11.84
N GLY A 187 2.86 -7.15 -12.64
CA GLY A 187 2.39 -8.45 -12.16
C GLY A 187 3.51 -9.38 -11.70
N TRP A 188 4.66 -9.38 -12.38
CA TRP A 188 5.83 -10.15 -11.93
C TRP A 188 6.42 -9.56 -10.63
N ILE A 189 6.54 -8.22 -10.58
CA ILE A 189 6.98 -7.51 -9.36
C ILE A 189 6.00 -7.82 -8.22
N TYR A 190 4.70 -7.67 -8.46
CA TYR A 190 3.66 -7.96 -7.47
C TYR A 190 3.77 -9.39 -6.92
N ARG A 191 3.83 -10.41 -7.79
CA ARG A 191 3.93 -11.83 -7.34
C ARG A 191 5.19 -12.08 -6.52
N SER A 192 6.29 -11.39 -6.85
CA SER A 192 7.54 -11.50 -6.12
C SER A 192 7.50 -10.85 -4.74
N LEU A 193 6.72 -9.79 -4.57
CA LEU A 193 6.58 -9.06 -3.32
C LEU A 193 5.49 -9.62 -2.41
N ILE A 194 4.35 -10.04 -2.98
CA ILE A 194 3.21 -10.50 -2.20
C ILE A 194 3.50 -11.77 -1.41
N SER A 195 4.48 -12.58 -1.84
CA SER A 195 4.95 -13.74 -1.09
C SER A 195 5.51 -13.37 0.29
N VAL A 196 6.02 -12.14 0.47
CA VAL A 196 6.47 -11.65 1.77
C VAL A 196 5.30 -11.54 2.75
N VAL A 197 4.18 -10.96 2.29
CA VAL A 197 2.99 -10.80 3.12
C VAL A 197 2.39 -12.15 3.48
N TRP A 198 2.24 -13.05 2.50
CA TRP A 198 1.69 -14.38 2.75
C TRP A 198 2.60 -15.24 3.63
N GLY A 199 3.91 -15.22 3.39
CA GLY A 199 4.87 -15.89 4.26
C GLY A 199 4.77 -15.41 5.71
N ALA A 200 4.71 -14.09 5.90
CA ALA A 200 4.59 -13.51 7.22
C ALA A 200 3.26 -13.87 7.90
N VAL A 201 2.14 -13.71 7.20
CA VAL A 201 0.80 -13.94 7.75
C VAL A 201 0.54 -15.42 8.08
N ASP A 202 1.00 -16.35 7.24
CA ASP A 202 0.70 -17.78 7.41
C ASP A 202 1.66 -18.47 8.40
N TYR A 203 2.91 -18.01 8.48
CA TYR A 203 3.95 -18.64 9.30
C TYR A 203 4.44 -17.73 10.44
N ASP A 204 5.07 -16.60 10.11
CA ASP A 204 5.78 -15.76 11.09
C ASP A 204 4.85 -15.16 12.15
N ALA A 205 3.58 -14.90 11.78
CA ALA A 205 2.59 -14.37 12.70
C ALA A 205 2.40 -15.27 13.93
N ARG A 206 2.39 -16.60 13.74
CA ARG A 206 2.22 -17.56 14.84
C ARG A 206 3.40 -17.54 15.80
N GLU A 207 4.62 -17.40 15.27
CA GLU A 207 5.83 -17.25 16.09
C GLU A 207 5.81 -15.94 16.88
N ALA A 208 5.20 -14.89 16.33
CA ALA A 208 4.95 -13.63 17.02
C ALA A 208 3.77 -13.68 18.01
N GLY A 209 3.10 -14.83 18.17
CA GLY A 209 1.93 -14.99 19.03
C GLY A 209 0.69 -14.25 18.49
N LEU A 210 0.59 -14.10 17.18
CA LEU A 210 -0.52 -13.46 16.48
C LEU A 210 -1.20 -14.45 15.53
N PHE A 211 -2.49 -14.28 15.34
CA PHE A 211 -3.26 -15.01 14.34
C PHE A 211 -3.95 -14.04 13.41
N PHE A 212 -3.71 -14.20 12.11
CA PHE A 212 -4.29 -13.39 11.07
C PHE A 212 -5.31 -14.23 10.30
N ARG A 213 -6.56 -13.77 10.27
CA ARG A 213 -7.63 -14.38 9.48
C ARG A 213 -8.10 -13.40 8.42
N ARG A 214 -7.87 -13.74 7.16
CA ARG A 214 -8.35 -12.93 6.03
C ARG A 214 -9.88 -12.89 6.00
N LEU A 215 -10.44 -11.70 5.78
CA LEU A 215 -11.89 -11.44 5.73
C LEU A 215 -12.42 -11.22 4.31
N ASN A 216 -11.59 -10.72 3.38
CA ASN A 216 -12.00 -10.47 2.01
C ASN A 216 -11.64 -11.64 1.08
N ASP A 217 -12.54 -12.00 0.16
CA ASP A 217 -12.33 -13.09 -0.78
C ASP A 217 -11.18 -12.85 -1.77
N ASN A 218 -10.71 -13.93 -2.39
CA ASN A 218 -9.73 -13.87 -3.48
C ASN A 218 -10.22 -12.98 -4.62
N GLY A 219 -9.36 -12.06 -5.07
CA GLY A 219 -9.70 -11.09 -6.11
C GLY A 219 -10.53 -9.90 -5.64
N TYR A 220 -11.13 -9.92 -4.46
CA TYR A 220 -11.95 -8.81 -3.96
C TYR A 220 -11.10 -7.76 -3.25
N HIS A 221 -10.77 -6.67 -3.94
CA HIS A 221 -9.98 -5.54 -3.43
C HIS A 221 -10.47 -4.22 -4.01
N LYS A 222 -10.14 -3.11 -3.34
CA LYS A 222 -10.48 -1.75 -3.78
C LYS A 222 -9.23 -0.86 -3.70
N PRO A 223 -8.54 -0.60 -4.83
CA PRO A 223 -7.31 0.19 -4.84
C PRO A 223 -7.47 1.55 -4.16
N GLY A 224 -6.56 1.87 -3.23
CA GLY A 224 -6.61 3.09 -2.42
C GLY A 224 -7.47 2.99 -1.16
N GLU A 225 -8.13 1.85 -0.92
CA GLU A 225 -8.90 1.60 0.30
C GLU A 225 -8.47 0.32 1.01
N PHE A 226 -8.43 -0.81 0.30
CA PHE A 226 -7.90 -2.07 0.84
C PHE A 226 -7.46 -3.01 -0.27
N TYR A 227 -6.42 -3.79 0.00
CA TYR A 227 -6.06 -4.97 -0.79
C TYR A 227 -6.37 -6.27 -0.05
N TYR A 228 -5.87 -6.38 1.18
CA TYR A 228 -6.27 -7.44 2.12
C TYR A 228 -6.82 -6.83 3.41
N VAL A 229 -7.77 -7.55 3.98
CA VAL A 229 -8.40 -7.21 5.26
C VAL A 229 -8.26 -8.43 6.16
N PHE A 230 -7.64 -8.25 7.33
CA PHE A 230 -7.39 -9.32 8.29
C PHE A 230 -8.04 -8.99 9.63
N ALA A 231 -8.78 -9.94 10.20
CA ALA A 231 -9.03 -9.95 11.64
C ALA A 231 -7.79 -10.51 12.33
N VAL A 232 -7.33 -9.82 13.37
CA VAL A 232 -6.08 -10.16 14.08
C VAL A 232 -6.35 -10.24 15.57
N ASN A 233 -5.93 -11.35 16.17
CA ASN A 233 -5.93 -11.55 17.60
C ASN A 233 -4.64 -12.23 18.07
N GLU A 234 -4.48 -12.31 19.40
CA GLU A 234 -3.39 -13.09 19.97
C GLU A 234 -3.65 -14.59 19.73
N TYR A 235 -2.61 -15.29 19.30
CA TYR A 235 -2.66 -16.74 19.14
C TYR A 235 -2.62 -17.40 20.53
N GLU A 236 -3.75 -17.97 20.96
CA GLU A 236 -3.81 -18.82 22.14
C GLU A 236 -3.25 -20.21 21.74
N GLN A 237 -2.15 -20.63 22.37
CA GLN A 237 -1.57 -21.97 22.20
C GLN A 237 -2.39 -23.04 22.93
#